data_AF-A0AAW6YG85-F1
#
_entry.id   AF-A0AAW6YG85-F1
#
_cell.length_a   1.000
_cell.length_b   1.000
_cell.length_c   1.000
_cell.angle_alpha   90.00
_cell.angle_beta   90.00
_cell.angle_gamma   90.00
#
_symmetry.space_group_name_H-M   'P 1'
#
loop_
_entity.id
_entity.type
_entity.pdbx_description
1 polymer ?
#
loop_
_entity_poly.entity_id
_entity_poly.type
_entity_poly.pdbx_seq_one_letter_code
_entity_poly.pdbx_strand_id
1 'polypeptide(L)'
;GIQLMMEHSGLGGLITEFFINVANKDTFPVMTFFSSALINFAVPSGGGHWVIQGPFVIPAAQALGADLGKSVMAIAYGEQWMNMAQPFWALPALAIAGL
;
A
#
# COMPACT_ATOMS: atom_id res chain seq x y z
N GLY A 1 1.20 14.60 -10.55
CA GLY A 1 0.81 13.24 -11.00
C GLY A 1 -0.28 12.68 -10.11
N ILE A 2 -0.87 11.53 -10.46
CA ILE A 2 -1.96 10.91 -9.69
C ILE A 2 -1.58 10.55 -8.24
N GLN A 3 -0.30 10.23 -8.00
CA GLN A 3 0.27 10.08 -6.66
C GLN A 3 0.11 11.34 -5.79
N LEU A 4 0.52 12.50 -6.29
CA LEU A 4 0.36 13.78 -5.58
C LEU A 4 -1.12 14.08 -5.27
N MET A 5 -2.03 13.72 -6.18
CA MET A 5 -3.46 13.88 -5.93
C MET A 5 -3.95 12.97 -4.80
N MET A 6 -3.47 11.72 -4.73
CA MET A 6 -3.80 10.80 -3.63
C MET A 6 -3.24 11.25 -2.28
N GLU A 7 -2.00 11.75 -2.26
CA GLU A 7 -1.36 12.26 -1.06
C GLU A 7 -2.07 13.52 -0.52
N HIS A 8 -2.38 14.48 -1.40
CA HIS A 8 -3.01 15.74 -0.98
C HIS A 8 -4.52 15.64 -0.71
N SER A 9 -5.23 14.71 -1.36
CA SER A 9 -6.67 14.52 -1.13
C SER A 9 -6.99 13.75 0.14
N GLY A 10 -6.00 13.06 0.73
CA GLY A 10 -6.23 12.15 1.86
C GLY A 10 -6.89 10.83 1.48
N LEU A 11 -7.17 10.58 0.19
CA LEU A 11 -7.86 9.37 -0.27
C LEU A 11 -7.10 8.09 0.11
N GLY A 12 -5.77 8.11 0.03
CA GLY A 12 -4.95 6.96 0.45
C GLY A 12 -5.07 6.66 1.94
N GLY A 13 -5.17 7.70 2.78
CA GLY A 13 -5.42 7.55 4.21
C GLY A 13 -6.79 6.93 4.48
N LEU A 14 -7.84 7.43 3.82
CA LEU A 14 -9.21 6.90 3.96
C LEU A 14 -9.31 5.42 3.57
N ILE A 15 -8.65 5.01 2.48
CA ILE A 15 -8.58 3.59 2.07
C ILE A 15 -7.90 2.78 3.16
N THR A 16 -6.77 3.26 3.67
CA THR A 16 -6.00 2.57 4.73
C THR A 16 -6.83 2.40 6.00
N GLU A 17 -7.50 3.46 6.44
CA GLU A 17 -8.38 3.44 7.61
C GLU A 17 -9.56 2.48 7.46
N PHE A 18 -10.16 2.39 6.26
CA PHE A 18 -11.22 1.42 6.00
C PHE A 18 -10.77 -0.02 6.31
N PHE A 19 -9.60 -0.43 5.80
CA PHE A 19 -9.06 -1.76 6.03
C PHE A 19 -8.63 -1.98 7.49
N ILE A 20 -8.08 -0.96 8.15
CA ILE A 20 -7.74 -1.01 9.58
C ILE A 20 -8.99 -1.24 10.43
N ASN A 21 -10.09 -0.54 10.14
CA ASN A 21 -11.31 -0.58 10.94
C ASN A 21 -12.06 -1.92 10.88
N VAL A 22 -11.85 -2.72 9.83
CA VAL A 22 -12.42 -4.07 9.71
C VAL A 22 -11.46 -5.18 10.15
N ALA A 23 -10.23 -4.83 10.52
CA ALA A 23 -9.20 -5.78 10.93
C ALA A 23 -9.22 -6.06 12.44
N ASN A 24 -8.76 -7.25 12.82
CA ASN A 24 -8.39 -7.59 14.19
C ASN A 24 -6.90 -7.94 14.25
N LYS A 25 -6.36 -8.19 15.45
CA LYS A 25 -4.95 -8.52 15.70
C LYS A 25 -4.35 -9.52 14.70
N ASP A 26 -5.08 -10.60 14.40
CA ASP A 26 -4.59 -11.71 13.60
C ASP A 26 -4.74 -11.45 12.09
N THR A 27 -5.78 -10.73 11.68
CA THR A 27 -6.03 -10.39 10.27
C THR A 27 -5.35 -9.09 9.83
N PHE A 28 -4.81 -8.32 10.77
CA PHE A 28 -4.28 -6.98 10.50
C PHE A 28 -3.20 -6.92 9.42
N PRO A 29 -2.17 -7.79 9.41
CA PRO A 29 -1.20 -7.79 8.33
C PRO A 29 -1.82 -8.12 6.96
N VAL A 30 -2.80 -9.02 6.92
CA VAL A 30 -3.47 -9.40 5.68
C VAL A 30 -4.33 -8.25 5.14
N MET A 31 -5.07 -7.56 6.00
CA MET A 31 -5.85 -6.38 5.59
C MET A 31 -4.96 -5.23 5.14
N THR A 32 -3.82 -5.03 5.80
CA THR A 32 -2.80 -4.05 5.39
C THR A 32 -2.22 -4.38 4.01
N PHE A 33 -1.98 -5.67 3.73
CA PHE A 33 -1.53 -6.14 2.41
C PHE A 33 -2.52 -5.77 1.30
N PHE A 34 -3.82 -6.03 1.51
CA PHE A 34 -4.85 -5.69 0.52
C PHE A 34 -5.06 -4.18 0.36
N SER A 35 -4.99 -3.42 1.46
CA SER A 35 -4.96 -1.95 1.40
C SER A 35 -3.83 -1.46 0.50
N SER A 36 -2.63 -2.01 0.71
CA SER A 36 -1.45 -1.66 -0.08
C SER A 36 -1.60 -2.05 -1.55
N ALA A 37 -2.12 -3.23 -1.85
CA ALA A 37 -2.41 -3.65 -3.22
C ALA A 37 -3.40 -2.69 -3.91
N LEU A 38 -4.43 -2.24 -3.20
CA LEU A 38 -5.41 -1.28 -3.76
C LEU A 38 -4.79 0.11 -4.00
N ILE A 39 -3.96 0.60 -3.08
CA ILE A 39 -3.27 1.89 -3.22
C ILE A 39 -2.29 1.89 -4.41
N ASN A 40 -1.67 0.75 -4.71
CA ASN A 40 -0.71 0.62 -5.81
C ASN A 40 -1.32 1.05 -7.16
N PHE A 41 -2.62 0.84 -7.40
CA PHE A 41 -3.29 1.29 -8.63
C PHE A 41 -3.11 2.77 -8.96
N ALA A 42 -2.89 3.61 -7.96
CA ALA A 42 -2.64 5.02 -8.17
C ALA A 42 -1.27 5.49 -7.65
N VAL A 43 -0.55 4.68 -6.87
CA VAL A 43 0.78 5.02 -6.36
C VAL A 43 1.73 3.83 -6.46
N PRO A 44 2.29 3.49 -7.63
CA PRO A 44 3.22 2.36 -7.78
C PRO A 44 4.63 2.73 -7.28
N SER A 45 4.76 3.07 -6.00
CA SER A 45 6.02 3.51 -5.38
C SER A 45 6.07 3.15 -3.91
N GLY A 46 7.07 2.37 -3.50
CA GLY A 46 7.28 1.98 -2.10
C GLY A 46 7.42 3.18 -1.15
N GLY A 47 8.07 4.27 -1.58
CA GLY A 47 8.16 5.50 -0.80
C GLY A 47 6.80 6.18 -0.60
N GLY A 48 5.98 6.25 -1.65
CA GLY A 48 4.63 6.81 -1.58
C GLY A 48 3.70 5.97 -0.69
N HIS A 49 3.80 4.64 -0.78
CA HIS A 49 3.08 3.74 0.13
C HIS A 49 3.44 3.97 1.59
N TRP A 50 4.73 4.18 1.91
CA TRP A 50 5.15 4.47 3.27
C TRP A 50 4.58 5.79 3.77
N VAL A 51 4.63 6.84 2.96
CA VAL A 51 4.08 8.16 3.30
C VAL A 51 2.56 8.09 3.53
N ILE A 52 1.85 7.32 2.71
CA ILE A 52 0.38 7.21 2.79
C ILE A 52 -0.06 6.29 3.93
N GLN A 53 0.58 5.12 4.11
CA GLN A 53 0.08 4.08 5.01
C GLN A 53 0.82 4.00 6.35
N GLY A 54 2.12 4.28 6.38
CA GLY A 54 2.95 4.19 7.58
C GLY A 54 2.37 4.94 8.79
N PRO A 55 1.92 6.20 8.63
CA PRO A 55 1.30 6.98 9.71
C PRO A 55 0.02 6.37 10.31
N PHE A 56 -0.67 5.48 9.57
CA PHE A 56 -1.93 4.86 10.01
C PHE A 56 -1.71 3.42 10.50
N VAL A 57 -0.89 2.64 9.79
CA VAL A 57 -0.64 1.21 10.06
C VAL A 57 0.15 1.02 11.36
N ILE A 58 1.16 1.86 11.63
CA ILE A 58 1.98 1.76 12.84
C ILE A 58 1.14 1.90 14.13
N PRO A 59 0.39 3.00 14.35
CA PRO A 59 -0.39 3.16 15.57
C PRO A 59 -1.52 2.13 15.67
N ALA A 60 -2.15 1.74 14.56
CA ALA A 60 -3.21 0.72 14.57
C ALA A 60 -2.68 -0.67 14.94
N ALA A 61 -1.51 -1.07 14.41
CA ALA A 61 -0.86 -2.32 14.81
C ALA A 61 -0.54 -2.34 16.31
N GLN A 62 -0.03 -1.22 16.85
CA GLN A 62 0.25 -1.09 18.28
C GLN A 62 -1.02 -1.18 19.13
N ALA A 63 -2.09 -0.49 18.73
CA ALA A 63 -3.37 -0.50 19.45
C ALA A 63 -4.05 -1.88 19.46
N LEU A 64 -3.97 -2.62 18.35
CA LEU A 64 -4.50 -3.98 18.24
C LEU A 64 -3.55 -5.05 18.82
N GLY A 65 -2.31 -4.66 19.16
CA GLY A 65 -1.24 -5.58 19.54
C GLY A 65 -0.83 -6.53 18.42
N ALA A 66 -1.05 -6.15 17.15
CA ALA A 66 -0.62 -6.92 16.00
C ALA A 66 0.92 -6.88 15.85
N ASP A 67 1.49 -7.86 15.16
CA ASP A 67 2.92 -7.90 14.90
C ASP A 67 3.33 -6.72 14.00
N LEU A 68 4.13 -5.80 14.55
CA LEU A 68 4.53 -4.59 13.86
C LEU A 68 5.36 -4.88 12.61
N GLY A 69 6.27 -5.86 12.68
CA GLY A 69 7.12 -6.25 11.56
C GLY A 69 6.31 -6.79 10.39
N LYS A 70 5.37 -7.71 10.65
CA LYS A 70 4.46 -8.25 9.64
C LYS A 70 3.54 -7.17 9.07
N SER A 71 3.07 -6.24 9.90
CA SER A 71 2.20 -5.15 9.46
C SER A 71 2.93 -4.18 8.52
N VAL A 72 4.17 -3.81 8.85
CA VAL A 72 5.01 -2.98 7.97
C VAL A 72 5.37 -3.72 6.69
N MET A 73 5.78 -4.99 6.80
CA MET A 73 6.12 -5.78 5.62
C MET A 73 4.91 -6.02 4.71
N ALA A 74 3.70 -6.11 5.26
CA ALA A 74 2.48 -6.23 4.47
C ALA A 74 2.28 -5.05 3.51
N ILE A 75 2.68 -3.84 3.90
CA ILE A 75 2.70 -2.67 3.00
C ILE A 75 3.60 -2.97 1.80
N ALA A 76 4.85 -3.37 2.05
CA ALA A 76 5.81 -3.66 0.98
C ALA A 76 5.38 -4.83 0.10
N TYR A 77 4.92 -5.93 0.67
CA TYR A 77 4.50 -7.11 -0.10
C TYR A 77 3.24 -6.84 -0.95
N GLY A 78 2.26 -6.08 -0.44
CA GLY A 78 1.07 -5.74 -1.21
C GLY A 78 1.39 -4.85 -2.40
N GLU A 79 2.34 -3.93 -2.22
CA GLU A 79 2.87 -3.11 -3.30
C GLU A 79 3.59 -3.97 -4.34
N GLN A 80 4.57 -4.78 -3.95
CA GLN A 80 5.31 -5.63 -4.89
C GLN A 80 4.39 -6.62 -5.63
N TRP A 81 3.42 -7.21 -4.93
CA TRP A 81 2.46 -8.12 -5.55
C TRP A 81 1.65 -7.43 -6.65
N MET A 82 1.15 -6.23 -6.38
CA MET A 82 0.34 -5.51 -7.37
C MET A 82 1.20 -4.91 -8.51
N ASN A 83 2.48 -4.61 -8.27
CA ASN A 83 3.43 -4.26 -9.33
C ASN A 83 3.69 -5.41 -10.31
N MET A 84 3.49 -6.67 -9.89
CA MET A 84 3.57 -7.82 -10.79
C MET A 84 2.27 -7.99 -11.59
N ALA A 85 1.12 -7.66 -10.98
CA ALA A 85 -0.18 -7.73 -11.65
C ALA A 85 -0.39 -6.61 -12.68
N GLN A 86 0.10 -5.40 -12.41
CA GLN A 86 0.20 -4.33 -13.41
C GLN A 86 1.65 -3.83 -13.48
N PRO A 87 2.44 -4.31 -14.45
CA PRO A 87 3.83 -3.92 -14.54
C PRO A 87 3.94 -2.57 -15.25
N PHE A 88 3.54 -1.47 -14.61
CA PHE A 88 3.72 -0.13 -15.19
C PHE A 88 5.19 0.18 -15.48
N TRP A 89 6.12 -0.44 -14.74
CA TRP A 89 7.54 -0.44 -15.01
C TRP A 89 7.91 -1.12 -16.35
N ALA A 90 7.10 -2.06 -16.83
CA ALA A 90 7.34 -2.74 -18.10
C ALA A 90 6.97 -1.87 -19.29
N LEU A 91 6.03 -0.91 -19.18
CA LEU A 91 5.65 -0.07 -20.32
C LEU A 91 6.81 0.76 -20.88
N PRO A 92 7.62 1.48 -20.06
CA PRO A 92 8.84 2.12 -20.55
C PRO A 92 9.87 1.13 -21.10
N ALA A 93 10.02 -0.04 -20.45
CA ALA A 93 10.97 -1.06 -20.90
C ALA A 93 10.59 -1.66 -22.26
N LEU A 94 9.30 -1.88 -22.50
CA LEU A 94 8.74 -2.34 -23.78
C LEU A 94 8.91 -1.26 -24.86
N ALA A 95 8.66 0.01 -24.53
CA ALA A 95 8.91 1.12 -25.45
C ALA A 95 10.40 1.24 -25.85
N ILE A 96 11.33 1.00 -24.91
CA ILE A 96 12.78 0.92 -25.21
C ILE A 96 13.10 -0.32 -26.05
N ALA A 97 12.44 -1.45 -25.80
CA ALA A 97 12.59 -2.69 -26.57
C ALA A 97 11.95 -2.65 -27.96
N GLY A 98 11.23 -1.58 -28.30
CA GLY A 98 10.56 -1.41 -29.59
C GLY A 98 9.34 -2.30 -29.79
N LEU A 99 8.69 -2.72 -28.69
CA LEU A 99 7.46 -3.51 -28.68
C LEU A 99 6.22 -2.66 -28.42
#